data_AF-A0AAW6IBW0-F1
#
_entry.id   AF-A0AAW6IBW0-F1
#
_cell.length_a   1.000
_cell.length_b   1.000
_cell.length_c   1.000
_cell.angle_alpha   90.00
_cell.angle_beta   90.00
_cell.angle_gamma   90.00
#
_symmetry.space_group_name_H-M   'P 1'
#
loop_
_entity.id
_entity.type
_entity.pdbx_description
1 polymer ?
#
loop_
_entity_poly.entity_id
_entity_poly.type
_entity_poly.pdbx_seq_one_letter_code
_entity_poly.pdbx_strand_id
1 'polypeptide(L)'
;MVWYREGFCWIDVNSTYLKARIKANGVFDVLSMSLFTMTNLPDWYYVALINSEFISLYVDNFINNTSHFQINDARQLPIIIPQKEAFESLQKIVADCISLKRTAVIDEILMEEKQYDLDRLVRSFYGVEDFY
;
A
#
# COMPACT_ATOMS: atom_id res chain seq x y z
N MET A 1 3.08 -4.94 29.91
CA MET A 1 1.81 -4.46 29.30
C MET A 1 2.09 -4.29 27.82
N VAL A 2 1.63 -5.23 26.99
CA VAL A 2 1.87 -5.20 25.53
C VAL A 2 0.76 -4.35 24.92
N TRP A 3 1.14 -3.17 24.43
CA TRP A 3 0.23 -2.22 23.81
C TRP A 3 0.01 -2.64 22.35
N TYR A 4 -1.14 -3.25 22.05
CA TYR A 4 -1.54 -3.57 20.69
C TYR A 4 -2.03 -2.28 20.01
N ARG A 5 -1.23 -1.76 19.08
CA ARG A 5 -1.58 -0.62 18.23
C ARG A 5 -2.09 -1.12 16.88
N GLU A 6 -2.93 -0.32 16.23
CA GLU A 6 -3.29 -0.53 14.82
C GLU A 6 -2.04 -0.36 13.94
N GLY A 7 -1.94 -1.16 12.89
CA GLY A 7 -0.80 -1.16 11.97
C GLY A 7 -1.19 -1.71 10.60
N PHE A 8 -0.21 -1.91 9.74
CA PHE A 8 -0.42 -2.54 8.44
C PHE A 8 0.51 -3.73 8.22
N CYS A 9 0.09 -4.63 7.34
CA CYS A 9 0.80 -5.85 7.02
C CYS A 9 0.82 -6.09 5.52
N TRP A 10 1.95 -6.53 4.98
CA TRP A 10 2.06 -7.06 3.63
C TRP A 10 2.35 -8.56 3.65
N ILE A 11 2.14 -9.21 2.51
CA ILE A 11 2.43 -10.64 2.32
C ILE A 11 3.89 -10.76 1.86
N ASP A 12 4.67 -11.61 2.54
CA ASP A 12 6.08 -11.85 2.22
C ASP A 12 6.28 -12.48 0.83
N VAL A 13 5.35 -13.33 0.38
CA VAL A 13 5.45 -14.06 -0.89
C VAL A 13 4.57 -13.41 -1.96
N ASN A 14 5.19 -12.79 -2.96
CA ASN A 14 4.52 -12.13 -4.08
C ASN A 14 4.17 -13.11 -5.21
N SER A 15 2.99 -12.97 -5.84
CA SER A 15 2.67 -13.69 -7.08
C SER A 15 2.80 -12.83 -8.34
N THR A 16 2.76 -11.49 -8.27
CA THR A 16 3.04 -10.56 -9.39
C THR A 16 3.11 -9.11 -8.89
N TYR A 17 2.18 -8.71 -8.01
CA TYR A 17 2.12 -7.36 -7.42
C TYR A 17 2.06 -7.41 -5.90
N LEU A 18 2.76 -6.48 -5.23
CA LEU A 18 2.73 -6.37 -3.78
C LEU A 18 1.32 -6.02 -3.32
N LYS A 19 0.87 -6.70 -2.27
CA LYS A 19 -0.42 -6.42 -1.64
C LYS A 19 -0.26 -6.24 -0.13
N ALA A 20 -0.81 -5.14 0.37
CA ALA A 20 -0.83 -4.78 1.77
C ALA A 20 -2.27 -4.60 2.27
N ARG A 21 -2.47 -4.82 3.57
CA ARG A 21 -3.76 -4.65 4.24
C ARG A 21 -3.60 -3.93 5.57
N ILE A 22 -4.58 -3.12 5.91
CA ILE A 22 -4.72 -2.57 7.27
C ILE A 22 -5.09 -3.73 8.19
N LYS A 23 -4.38 -3.87 9.32
CA LYS A 23 -4.61 -4.92 10.29
C LYS A 23 -5.11 -4.31 11.59
N ALA A 24 -6.32 -4.69 11.98
CA ALA A 24 -6.84 -4.41 13.31
C ALA A 24 -6.09 -5.27 14.37
N ASN A 25 -6.23 -4.93 15.64
CA ASN A 25 -5.57 -5.62 16.75
C ASN A 25 -5.66 -7.16 16.64
N GLY A 26 -4.52 -7.86 16.59
CA GLY A 26 -4.47 -9.32 16.44
C GLY A 26 -3.05 -9.91 16.52
N VAL A 27 -2.94 -11.25 16.46
CA VAL A 27 -1.66 -12.00 16.60
C VAL A 27 -0.78 -11.80 15.35
N PHE A 28 0.53 -11.63 15.56
CA PHE A 28 1.53 -11.41 14.51
C PHE A 28 2.23 -12.71 14.13
N ASP A 29 2.37 -12.96 12.83
CA ASP A 29 3.14 -14.07 12.27
C ASP A 29 4.31 -13.53 11.43
N VAL A 30 5.43 -14.25 11.37
CA VAL A 30 6.69 -13.86 10.71
C VAL A 30 6.49 -13.66 9.20
N LEU A 31 5.59 -14.43 8.59
CA LEU A 31 5.20 -14.31 7.17
C LEU A 31 4.20 -13.16 6.91
N SER A 32 3.75 -12.49 7.98
CA SER A 32 2.85 -11.33 7.96
C SER A 32 3.53 -10.15 8.65
N MET A 33 4.57 -9.61 8.00
CA MET A 33 5.37 -8.52 8.58
C MET A 33 4.47 -7.33 8.88
N SER A 34 4.36 -6.97 10.16
CA SER A 34 3.47 -5.92 10.64
C SER A 34 4.30 -4.70 11.05
N LEU A 35 3.93 -3.53 10.52
CA LEU A 35 4.59 -2.27 10.80
C LEU A 35 3.59 -1.32 11.47
N PHE A 36 4.03 -0.67 12.54
CA PHE A 36 3.25 0.35 13.25
C PHE A 36 3.86 1.71 12.96
N THR A 37 3.06 2.63 12.45
CA THR A 37 3.53 3.98 12.20
C THR A 37 3.86 4.69 13.53
N MET A 38 5.06 5.27 13.59
CA MET A 38 5.45 6.22 14.65
C MET A 38 5.55 7.66 14.10
N THR A 39 5.06 7.86 12.88
CA THR A 39 5.11 9.11 12.11
C THR A 39 3.72 9.78 12.12
N ASN A 40 3.65 11.03 11.64
CA ASN A 40 2.37 11.74 11.46
C ASN A 40 1.56 11.23 10.25
N LEU A 41 2.07 10.24 9.50
CA LEU A 41 1.37 9.65 8.37
C LEU A 41 0.61 8.41 8.83
N PRO A 42 -0.67 8.27 8.47
CA PRO A 42 -1.50 7.15 8.91
C PRO A 42 -1.15 5.85 8.18
N ASP A 43 -1.41 4.71 8.81
CA ASP A 43 -1.10 3.38 8.24
C ASP A 43 -1.70 3.14 6.86
N TRP A 44 -2.91 3.67 6.62
CA TRP A 44 -3.59 3.53 5.33
C TRP A 44 -2.80 4.13 4.17
N TYR A 45 -1.96 5.14 4.44
CA TYR A 45 -1.10 5.77 3.44
C TYR A 45 -0.07 4.78 2.91
N TYR A 46 0.62 4.08 3.81
CA TYR A 46 1.60 3.05 3.45
C TYR A 46 0.95 1.87 2.74
N VAL A 47 -0.25 1.48 3.18
CA VAL A 47 -1.03 0.44 2.50
C VAL A 47 -1.35 0.85 1.06
N ALA A 48 -1.77 2.09 0.84
CA ALA A 48 -2.08 2.60 -0.49
C ALA A 48 -0.83 2.60 -1.39
N LEU A 49 0.31 3.05 -0.87
CA LEU A 49 1.58 3.04 -1.61
C LEU A 49 2.01 1.62 -1.99
N ILE A 50 2.03 0.68 -1.04
CA ILE A 50 2.48 -0.70 -1.30
C ILE A 50 1.56 -1.43 -2.28
N ASN A 51 0.26 -1.13 -2.27
CA ASN A 51 -0.70 -1.71 -3.21
C ASN A 51 -0.63 -1.11 -4.62
N SER A 52 0.19 -0.09 -4.84
CA SER A 52 0.35 0.51 -6.17
C SER A 52 1.28 -0.31 -7.05
N GLU A 53 0.99 -0.28 -8.35
CA GLU A 53 1.83 -0.87 -9.39
C GLU A 53 3.24 -0.25 -9.35
N PHE A 54 3.33 1.07 -9.16
CA PHE A 54 4.60 1.79 -9.15
C PHE A 54 5.57 1.25 -8.10
N ILE A 55 5.11 1.03 -6.86
CA ILE A 55 5.96 0.49 -5.80
C ILE A 55 6.31 -0.97 -6.08
N SER A 56 5.40 -1.75 -6.63
CA SER A 56 5.69 -3.15 -7.02
C SER A 56 6.80 -3.21 -8.07
N LEU A 57 6.70 -2.37 -9.11
CA LEU A 57 7.72 -2.26 -10.16
C LEU A 57 9.05 -1.73 -9.60
N TYR A 58 9.01 -0.76 -8.68
CA TYR A 58 10.21 -0.22 -8.06
C TYR A 58 10.97 -1.30 -7.27
N VAL A 59 10.25 -2.07 -6.45
CA VAL A 59 10.86 -3.17 -5.68
C VAL A 59 11.48 -4.20 -6.61
N ASP A 60 10.74 -4.65 -7.62
CA ASP A 60 11.19 -5.68 -8.57
C ASP A 60 12.45 -5.25 -9.37
N ASN A 61 12.50 -3.98 -9.80
CA ASN A 61 13.59 -3.48 -10.64
C ASN A 61 14.81 -2.99 -9.84
N PHE A 62 14.63 -2.44 -8.63
CA PHE A 62 15.70 -1.72 -7.92
C PHE A 62 16.09 -2.30 -6.56
N ILE A 63 15.21 -3.04 -5.88
CA ILE A 63 15.49 -3.57 -4.54
C ILE A 63 15.78 -5.06 -4.60
N ASN A 64 14.81 -5.85 -5.08
CA ASN A 64 14.87 -7.30 -5.05
C ASN A 64 13.95 -7.89 -6.13
N ASN A 65 14.52 -8.67 -7.06
CA ASN A 65 13.75 -9.35 -8.11
C ASN A 65 13.15 -10.70 -7.67
N THR A 66 13.43 -11.13 -6.44
CA THR A 66 12.85 -12.34 -5.89
C THR A 66 11.44 -12.07 -5.38
N SER A 67 10.62 -13.12 -5.26
CA SER A 67 9.24 -12.99 -4.77
C SER A 67 9.13 -12.57 -3.30
N HIS A 68 10.24 -12.40 -2.58
CA HIS A 68 10.25 -12.08 -1.16
C HIS A 68 10.35 -10.56 -0.93
N PHE A 69 9.41 -10.01 -0.16
CA PHE A 69 9.44 -8.61 0.25
C PHE A 69 9.56 -8.52 1.78
N GLN A 70 10.80 -8.39 2.25
CA GLN A 70 11.13 -8.39 3.67
C GLN A 70 11.20 -6.97 4.24
N ILE A 71 11.33 -6.86 5.57
CA ILE A 71 11.45 -5.56 6.25
C ILE A 71 12.65 -4.74 5.77
N ASN A 72 13.75 -5.40 5.40
CA ASN A 72 14.92 -4.70 4.88
C ASN A 72 14.66 -4.08 3.51
N ASP A 73 13.77 -4.67 2.71
CA ASP A 73 13.33 -4.13 1.43
C ASP A 73 12.34 -2.99 1.65
N ALA A 74 11.39 -3.17 2.57
CA ALA A 74 10.41 -2.14 2.91
C ALA A 74 11.06 -0.83 3.42
N ARG A 75 12.21 -0.90 4.08
CA ARG A 75 12.99 0.26 4.54
C ARG A 75 13.64 1.06 3.40
N GLN A 76 13.78 0.46 2.22
CA GLN A 76 14.37 1.08 1.03
C GLN A 76 13.31 1.73 0.13
N LEU A 77 12.02 1.60 0.47
CA LEU A 77 10.97 2.24 -0.30
C LEU A 77 11.11 3.77 -0.23
N PRO A 78 11.06 4.47 -1.38
CA PRO A 78 11.04 5.92 -1.39
C PRO A 78 9.66 6.38 -0.89
N ILE A 79 9.55 6.86 0.35
CA ILE A 79 8.27 7.38 0.88
C ILE A 79 8.26 8.91 0.75
N ILE A 80 7.37 9.42 -0.11
CA ILE A 80 7.16 10.86 -0.29
C ILE A 80 6.19 11.38 0.77
N ILE A 81 6.40 12.61 1.25
CA ILE A 81 5.43 13.30 2.10
C ILE A 81 4.45 14.04 1.16
N PRO A 82 3.17 13.64 1.09
CA PRO A 82 2.23 14.20 0.13
C PRO A 82 1.81 15.63 0.51
N GLN A 83 1.46 16.42 -0.50
CA GLN A 83 0.75 17.69 -0.29
C GLN A 83 -0.68 17.43 0.20
N LYS A 84 -1.29 18.41 0.86
CA LYS A 84 -2.57 18.25 1.53
C LYS A 84 -3.69 17.80 0.59
N GLU A 85 -3.77 18.42 -0.58
CA GLU A 85 -4.80 18.16 -1.60
C GLU A 85 -4.66 16.74 -2.18
N ALA A 86 -3.42 16.34 -2.42
CA ALA A 86 -3.03 15.02 -2.91
C ALA A 86 -3.32 13.92 -1.88
N PHE A 87 -3.03 14.20 -0.61
CA PHE A 87 -3.32 13.32 0.51
C PHE A 87 -4.82 13.10 0.71
N GLU A 88 -5.63 14.16 0.65
CA GLU A 88 -7.09 14.09 0.74
C GLU A 88 -7.70 13.29 -0.42
N SER A 89 -7.14 13.43 -1.63
CA SER A 89 -7.57 12.66 -2.80
C SER A 89 -7.27 11.17 -2.63
N LEU A 90 -6.06 10.83 -2.18
CA LEU A 90 -5.69 9.45 -1.90
C LEU A 90 -6.55 8.84 -0.79
N GLN A 91 -6.84 9.62 0.26
CA GLN A 91 -7.69 9.18 1.36
C GLN A 91 -9.09 8.77 0.88
N LYS A 92 -9.69 9.51 -0.05
CA LYS A 92 -10.99 9.17 -0.65
C LYS A 92 -10.93 7.85 -1.40
N ILE A 93 -9.92 7.67 -2.26
CA ILE A 93 -9.73 6.42 -3.02
C ILE A 93 -9.61 5.22 -2.07
N VAL A 94 -8.80 5.36 -1.01
CA VAL A 94 -8.61 4.29 -0.03
C VAL A 94 -9.90 3.99 0.73
N ALA A 95 -10.65 5.01 1.15
CA ALA A 95 -11.93 4.82 1.82
C ALA A 95 -12.94 4.09 0.92
N ASP A 96 -13.02 4.47 -0.36
CA ASP A 96 -13.85 3.80 -1.36
C ASP A 96 -13.44 2.33 -1.50
N CYS A 97 -12.15 2.04 -1.71
CA CYS A 97 -11.62 0.68 -1.82
C CYS A 97 -11.95 -0.19 -0.59
N ILE A 98 -11.83 0.39 0.62
CA ILE A 98 -12.18 -0.31 1.86
C ILE A 98 -13.68 -0.60 1.91
N SER A 99 -14.53 0.37 1.54
CA SER A 99 -15.99 0.19 1.51
C SER A 99 -16.41 -0.90 0.50
N LEU A 100 -15.79 -0.94 -0.67
CA LEU A 100 -16.04 -1.94 -1.70
C LEU A 100 -15.65 -3.33 -1.21
N LYS A 101 -14.46 -3.48 -0.60
CA LYS A 101 -14.00 -4.76 -0.03
C LYS A 101 -14.83 -5.25 1.17
N ARG A 102 -15.62 -4.38 1.81
CA ARG A 102 -16.56 -4.79 2.87
C ARG A 102 -17.90 -5.31 2.33
N THR A 103 -18.20 -5.06 1.07
CA THR A 103 -19.43 -5.55 0.44
C THR A 103 -19.28 -7.03 0.11
N ALA A 104 -20.34 -7.84 0.30
CA ALA A 104 -20.31 -9.29 0.05
C ALA A 104 -20.14 -9.66 -1.43
N VAL A 105 -20.41 -8.71 -2.33
CA VAL A 105 -20.20 -8.82 -3.77
C VAL A 105 -19.06 -7.87 -4.15
N ILE A 106 -18.00 -8.43 -4.73
CA ILE A 106 -16.90 -7.65 -5.29
C ILE A 106 -17.31 -7.26 -6.71
N ASP A 107 -17.49 -5.96 -6.95
CA ASP A 107 -17.59 -5.42 -8.30
C ASP A 107 -16.17 -5.29 -8.86
N GLU A 108 -15.77 -6.26 -9.68
CA GLU A 108 -14.42 -6.35 -10.26
C GLU A 108 -14.11 -5.13 -11.14
N ILE A 109 -15.08 -4.64 -11.91
CA ILE A 109 -14.91 -3.50 -12.82
C ILE A 109 -14.63 -2.23 -12.00
N LEU A 110 -15.43 -2.00 -10.96
CA LEU A 110 -15.24 -0.84 -10.09
C LEU A 110 -13.94 -0.93 -9.28
N MET A 111 -13.51 -2.14 -8.91
CA MET A 111 -12.23 -2.35 -8.21
C MET A 111 -11.04 -2.06 -9.13
N GLU A 112 -11.11 -2.45 -10.40
CA GLU A 112 -10.10 -2.12 -11.40
C GLU A 112 -10.01 -0.61 -11.66
N GLU A 113 -11.15 0.08 -11.77
CA GLU A 113 -11.19 1.55 -11.91
C GLU A 113 -10.50 2.25 -10.74
N LYS A 114 -10.80 1.82 -9.50
CA LYS A 114 -10.17 2.39 -8.30
C LYS A 114 -8.69 2.06 -8.19
N GLN A 115 -8.27 0.88 -8.66
CA GLN A 115 -6.86 0.52 -8.74
C GLN A 115 -6.13 1.42 -9.75
N TYR A 116 -6.73 1.68 -10.92
CA TYR A 116 -6.19 2.62 -11.91
C TYR A 116 -6.03 4.04 -11.36
N ASP A 117 -7.06 4.55 -10.66
CA ASP A 117 -7.01 5.87 -10.02
C ASP A 117 -5.91 5.95 -8.95
N LEU A 118 -5.75 4.90 -8.14
CA LEU A 118 -4.68 4.79 -7.17
C LEU A 118 -3.31 4.85 -7.85
N ASP A 119 -3.10 4.04 -8.88
CA ASP A 119 -1.81 3.93 -9.58
C ASP A 119 -1.45 5.25 -10.26
N ARG A 120 -2.40 5.91 -10.91
CA ARG A 120 -2.22 7.23 -11.51
C ARG A 120 -1.83 8.29 -10.48
N LEU A 121 -2.53 8.33 -9.34
CA LEU A 121 -2.25 9.31 -8.28
C LEU A 121 -0.87 9.07 -7.65
N VAL A 122 -0.51 7.81 -7.41
CA VAL A 122 0.79 7.45 -6.86
C VAL A 122 1.91 7.80 -7.84
N ARG A 123 1.76 7.50 -9.14
CA ARG A 123 2.72 7.91 -10.19
C ARG A 123 2.95 9.43 -10.20
N SER A 124 1.87 10.21 -10.05
CA SER A 124 1.95 11.68 -9.92
C SER A 124 2.77 12.11 -8.70
N PHE A 125 2.69 11.41 -7.56
CA PHE A 125 3.49 11.73 -6.37
C PHE A 125 4.99 11.59 -6.63
N TYR A 126 5.39 10.58 -7.41
CA TYR A 126 6.79 10.33 -7.77
C TYR A 126 7.25 11.14 -8.99
N GLY A 127 6.39 11.99 -9.56
CA GLY A 127 6.72 12.79 -10.74
C GLY A 127 6.95 11.94 -12.00
N VAL A 128 6.40 10.73 -12.04
CA VAL A 128 6.49 9.82 -13.20
C VAL A 128 5.19 9.95 -13.96
N GLU A 129 5.09 10.98 -14.80
CA GLU A 129 3.97 11.08 -15.75
C GLU A 129 4.22 10.14 -16.94
N ASP A 130 3.16 9.53 -17.46
CA ASP A 130 3.25 8.66 -18.63
C ASP A 130 3.78 9.49 -19.82
N PHE A 131 5.05 9.27 -20.17
CA PHE A 131 5.61 9.77 -21.42
C PHE A 131 4.90 9.04 -22.56
N TYR A 132 4.05 9.78 -23.28
CA TYR A 132 3.37 9.37 -24.51
C TYR A 132 4.31 8.74 -25.54
#